data_AF-A0A842KYJ4-F1
#
_entry.id   AF-A0A842KYJ4-F1
#
_cell.length_a   1.000
_cell.length_b   1.000
_cell.length_c   1.000
_cell.angle_alpha   90.00
_cell.angle_beta   90.00
_cell.angle_gamma   90.00
#
_symmetry.space_group_name_H-M   'P 1'
#
loop_
_entity.id
_entity.type
_entity.pdbx_description
1 polymer ?
#
loop_
_entity_poly.entity_id
_entity_poly.type
_entity_poly.pdbx_seq_one_letter_code
_entity_poly.pdbx_strand_id
1 'polypeptide(L)'
;MSVRLGFRLRDNMYSFSSESFSFPLECLGKHVCVFGRTGSGKSTTAKILLHELLRNNVSALVFDRVGEFNVFDGARVLVPGKNFRVAPLAFEGDDVVSGVENIVSLLNNFFYTTYFSPLSPLQSRVLRDVLEGYYYRFNEVMKVSGLVDKVRGVQSRYSRVKG
;
A
#
# COMPACT_ATOMS: atom_id res chain seq x y z
N MET A 1 5.02 -22.37 -18.73
CA MET A 1 6.07 -21.97 -17.76
C MET A 1 5.62 -22.46 -16.38
N SER A 2 6.49 -22.93 -15.49
CA SER A 2 6.06 -23.52 -14.21
C SER A 2 6.82 -22.96 -13.01
N VAL A 3 6.14 -22.95 -11.87
CA VAL A 3 6.68 -22.56 -10.56
C VAL A 3 6.88 -23.81 -9.74
N ARG A 4 8.03 -23.93 -9.07
CA ARG A 4 8.36 -25.09 -8.23
C ARG A 4 8.43 -24.70 -6.75
N LEU A 5 7.77 -25.47 -5.91
CA LEU A 5 7.82 -25.38 -4.46
C LEU A 5 8.43 -26.67 -3.89
N GLY A 6 9.23 -26.57 -2.84
CA GLY A 6 9.89 -27.72 -2.22
C GLY A 6 11.41 -27.64 -2.35
N PHE A 7 12.04 -27.05 -1.34
CA PHE A 7 13.48 -26.90 -1.26
C PHE A 7 14.00 -27.33 0.11
N ARG A 8 15.21 -27.88 0.12
CA ARG A 8 16.03 -28.14 1.30
C ARG A 8 17.18 -27.12 1.32
N LEU A 9 17.31 -26.40 2.42
CA LEU A 9 18.49 -25.59 2.69
C LEU A 9 19.66 -26.53 3.05
N ARG A 10 20.71 -26.51 2.23
CA ARG A 10 22.04 -27.06 2.57
C ARG A 10 23.06 -25.98 2.27
N ASP A 11 23.93 -25.68 3.23
CA ASP A 11 25.07 -24.77 3.05
C ASP A 11 24.70 -23.39 2.47
N ASN A 12 23.62 -22.77 2.97
CA ASN A 12 23.04 -21.51 2.48
C ASN A 12 22.61 -21.51 1.00
N MET A 13 22.49 -22.69 0.38
CA MET A 13 22.01 -22.86 -0.98
C MET A 13 20.68 -23.63 -0.98
N TYR A 14 19.70 -23.12 -1.74
CA TYR A 14 18.42 -23.80 -1.93
C TYR A 14 18.59 -24.95 -2.94
N SER A 15 18.46 -26.18 -2.49
CA SER A 15 18.40 -27.38 -3.34
C SER A 15 16.97 -27.92 -3.40
N PHE A 16 16.49 -28.37 -4.55
CA PHE A 16 15.14 -28.97 -4.62
C PHE A 16 15.10 -30.27 -3.81
N SER A 17 14.06 -30.45 -3.00
CA SER A 17 13.82 -31.74 -2.34
C SER A 17 13.33 -32.77 -3.36
N SER A 18 13.48 -34.05 -3.05
CA SER A 18 12.89 -35.16 -3.84
C SER A 18 11.36 -35.08 -3.93
N GLU A 19 10.72 -34.28 -3.07
CA GLU A 19 9.29 -33.98 -3.05
C GLU A 19 9.03 -32.52 -3.46
N SER A 20 9.55 -32.10 -4.61
CA SER A 20 9.21 -30.80 -5.17
C SER A 20 7.83 -30.85 -5.84
N PHE A 21 6.92 -29.97 -5.43
CA PHE A 21 5.64 -29.74 -6.06
C PHE A 21 5.77 -28.64 -7.12
N SER A 22 5.41 -28.92 -8.37
CA SER A 22 5.37 -27.91 -9.43
C SER A 22 3.95 -27.64 -9.89
N PHE A 23 3.63 -26.38 -10.15
CA PHE A 23 2.35 -26.00 -10.72
C PHE A 23 2.52 -24.95 -11.83
N PRO A 24 1.55 -24.86 -12.77
CA PRO A 24 1.60 -23.91 -13.87
C PRO A 24 1.57 -22.46 -13.35
N LEU A 25 2.35 -21.56 -13.98
CA LEU A 25 2.42 -20.14 -13.60
C LEU A 25 1.05 -19.46 -13.64
N GLU A 26 0.18 -19.92 -14.55
CA GLU A 26 -1.18 -19.44 -14.78
C GLU A 26 -2.07 -19.58 -13.53
N CYS A 27 -1.75 -20.52 -12.63
CA CYS A 27 -2.44 -20.65 -11.36
C CYS A 27 -2.22 -19.44 -10.43
N LEU A 28 -1.09 -18.72 -10.56
CA LEU A 28 -0.83 -17.51 -9.78
C LEU A 28 -1.69 -16.31 -10.21
N GLY A 29 -2.28 -16.36 -11.41
CA GLY A 29 -3.19 -15.32 -11.90
C GLY A 29 -4.51 -15.23 -11.12
N LYS A 30 -4.86 -16.23 -10.29
CA LYS A 30 -6.12 -16.29 -9.52
C LYS A 30 -5.99 -15.88 -8.04
N HIS A 31 -4.87 -15.25 -7.69
CA HIS A 31 -4.42 -14.99 -6.32
C HIS A 31 -4.05 -16.26 -5.54
N VAL A 32 -3.09 -16.12 -4.63
CA VAL A 32 -2.62 -17.21 -3.76
C VAL A 32 -2.58 -16.72 -2.32
N CYS A 33 -3.08 -17.55 -1.41
CA CYS A 33 -3.01 -17.32 0.02
C CYS A 33 -2.13 -18.39 0.68
N VAL A 34 -1.19 -17.95 1.53
CA VAL A 34 -0.30 -18.85 2.29
C VAL A 34 -0.64 -18.73 3.77
N PHE A 35 -1.23 -19.79 4.34
CA PHE A 35 -1.63 -19.84 5.74
C PHE A 35 -0.69 -20.71 6.58
N GLY A 36 -0.62 -20.44 7.89
CA GLY A 36 0.17 -21.24 8.83
C GLY A 36 0.52 -20.48 10.11
N ARG A 37 0.88 -21.22 11.16
CA ARG A 37 1.30 -20.64 12.46
C ARG A 37 2.65 -19.91 12.33
N THR A 38 3.00 -19.08 13.30
CA THR A 38 4.35 -18.49 13.37
C THR A 38 5.40 -19.61 13.37
N GLY A 39 6.49 -19.43 12.62
CA GLY A 39 7.52 -20.46 12.45
C GLY A 39 7.19 -21.57 11.43
N SER A 40 5.99 -21.61 10.85
CA SER A 40 5.60 -22.67 9.89
C SER A 40 6.22 -22.51 8.48
N GLY A 41 7.14 -21.57 8.29
CA GLY A 41 7.79 -21.35 6.99
C GLY A 41 7.03 -20.50 5.98
N LYS A 42 6.00 -19.72 6.38
CA LYS A 42 5.26 -18.83 5.44
C LYS A 42 6.18 -17.88 4.66
N SER A 43 7.06 -17.17 5.35
CA SER A 43 8.02 -16.25 4.72
C SER A 43 9.00 -17.02 3.83
N THR A 44 9.41 -18.22 4.23
CA THR A 44 10.24 -19.11 3.41
C THR A 44 9.53 -19.51 2.12
N THR A 45 8.27 -19.94 2.20
CA THR A 45 7.45 -20.29 1.04
C THR A 45 7.26 -19.09 0.12
N ALA A 46 6.99 -17.90 0.67
CA ALA A 46 6.87 -16.68 -0.12
C ALA A 46 8.18 -16.30 -0.81
N LYS A 47 9.34 -16.48 -0.15
CA LYS A 47 10.65 -16.22 -0.76
C LYS A 47 10.95 -17.18 -1.91
N ILE A 48 10.63 -18.46 -1.74
CA ILE A 48 10.75 -19.46 -2.81
C ILE A 48 9.87 -19.08 -4.00
N LEU A 49 8.61 -18.69 -3.73
CA LEU A 49 7.69 -18.25 -4.77
C LEU A 49 8.24 -17.05 -5.54
N LEU A 50 8.74 -16.04 -4.82
CA LEU A 50 9.38 -14.86 -5.43
C LEU A 50 10.61 -15.22 -6.25
N HIS A 51 11.47 -16.12 -5.75
CA HIS A 51 12.63 -16.59 -6.50
C HIS A 51 12.23 -17.20 -7.84
N GLU A 52 11.24 -18.09 -7.84
CA GLU A 52 10.74 -18.72 -9.07
C GLU A 52 10.06 -17.70 -10.01
N LEU A 53 9.29 -16.74 -9.49
CA LEU A 53 8.69 -15.67 -10.28
C LEU A 53 9.77 -14.82 -10.98
N LEU A 54 10.80 -14.41 -10.25
CA LEU A 54 11.91 -13.61 -10.79
C LEU A 54 12.69 -14.39 -11.87
N ARG A 55 12.96 -15.69 -11.66
CA ARG A 55 13.58 -16.56 -12.69
C ARG A 55 12.75 -16.68 -13.95
N ASN A 56 11.44 -16.55 -13.84
CA ASN A 56 10.49 -16.57 -14.94
C ASN A 56 10.23 -15.16 -15.52
N ASN A 57 11.08 -14.17 -15.21
CA ASN A 57 10.96 -12.77 -15.65
C ASN A 57 9.66 -12.07 -15.23
N VAL A 58 9.05 -12.52 -14.12
CA VAL A 58 7.88 -11.85 -13.54
C VAL A 58 8.36 -10.85 -12.50
N SER A 59 8.04 -9.56 -12.72
CA SER A 59 8.32 -8.50 -11.75
C SER A 59 7.45 -8.66 -10.50
N ALA A 60 8.02 -8.39 -9.33
CA ALA A 60 7.33 -8.52 -8.04
C ALA A 60 7.48 -7.27 -7.19
N LEU A 61 6.40 -6.89 -6.48
CA LEU A 61 6.37 -5.87 -5.45
C LEU A 61 6.08 -6.55 -4.11
N VAL A 62 6.90 -6.28 -3.10
CA VAL A 62 6.75 -6.88 -1.76
C VAL A 62 6.52 -5.80 -0.72
N PHE A 63 5.43 -5.91 0.04
CA PHE A 63 5.20 -5.10 1.23
C PHE A 63 5.84 -5.77 2.44
N ASP A 64 7.10 -5.41 2.70
CA ASP A 64 7.91 -6.05 3.74
C ASP A 64 7.97 -5.21 5.02
N ARG A 65 7.16 -5.58 6.00
CA ARG A 65 7.10 -4.88 7.30
C ARG A 65 8.34 -5.11 8.17
N VAL A 66 8.96 -6.29 8.08
CA VAL A 66 10.00 -6.75 9.03
C VAL A 66 11.40 -6.78 8.38
N GLY A 67 11.48 -6.65 7.06
CA GLY A 67 12.74 -6.70 6.31
C GLY A 67 13.18 -8.13 5.94
N GLU A 68 12.29 -9.12 6.04
CA GLU A 68 12.64 -10.52 5.78
C GLU A 68 12.97 -10.79 4.31
N PHE A 69 12.50 -9.96 3.38
CA PHE A 69 12.62 -10.14 1.94
C PHE A 69 13.77 -9.33 1.32
N ASN A 70 14.56 -8.62 2.14
CA ASN A 70 15.79 -7.96 1.68
C ASN A 70 16.95 -8.97 1.49
N VAL A 71 16.69 -10.01 0.70
CA VAL A 71 17.60 -11.13 0.41
C VAL A 71 17.75 -11.39 -1.09
N PHE A 72 17.01 -10.66 -1.93
CA PHE A 72 17.02 -10.83 -3.38
C PHE A 72 17.98 -9.82 -4.02
N ASP A 73 19.00 -10.34 -4.70
CA ASP A 73 19.94 -9.51 -5.46
C ASP A 73 19.22 -8.72 -6.56
N GLY A 74 19.60 -7.45 -6.71
CA GLY A 74 18.99 -6.54 -7.69
C GLY A 74 17.63 -5.96 -7.28
N ALA A 75 17.06 -6.35 -6.13
CA ALA A 75 15.83 -5.76 -5.63
C ALA A 75 16.04 -4.29 -5.21
N ARG A 76 15.11 -3.41 -5.63
CA ARG A 76 15.09 -2.02 -5.15
C ARG A 76 14.34 -1.95 -3.83
N VAL A 77 15.06 -1.69 -2.73
CA VAL A 77 14.46 -1.49 -1.42
C VAL A 77 13.99 -0.05 -1.26
N LEU A 78 12.68 0.13 -1.10
CA LEU A 78 12.01 1.41 -0.93
C LEU A 78 11.56 1.55 0.53
N VAL A 79 12.15 2.52 1.24
CA VAL A 79 11.90 2.78 2.66
C VAL A 79 11.11 4.09 2.82
N PRO A 80 9.89 4.04 3.42
CA PRO A 80 9.11 5.24 3.71
C PRO A 80 9.93 6.29 4.47
N GLY A 81 9.87 7.54 4.01
CA GLY A 81 10.58 8.65 4.63
C GLY A 81 12.06 8.79 4.25
N LYS A 82 12.65 7.80 3.55
CA LYS A 82 14.01 7.90 3.00
C LYS A 82 13.97 8.09 1.48
N ASN A 83 13.74 7.02 0.74
CA ASN A 83 13.74 6.96 -0.72
C ASN A 83 12.37 6.58 -1.30
N PHE A 84 11.34 6.52 -0.45
CA PHE A 84 9.97 6.27 -0.85
C PHE A 84 9.02 7.29 -0.22
N ARG A 85 8.19 7.89 -1.06
CA ARG A 85 7.16 8.87 -0.67
C ARG A 85 5.89 8.57 -1.45
N VAL A 86 4.77 8.67 -0.77
CA VAL A 86 3.44 8.60 -1.37
C VAL A 86 2.76 9.93 -1.13
N ALA A 87 2.07 10.46 -2.13
CA ALA A 87 1.22 11.63 -1.99
C ALA A 87 -0.23 11.15 -1.78
N PRO A 88 -0.71 11.01 -0.52
CA PRO A 88 -2.03 10.43 -0.25
C PRO A 88 -3.20 11.30 -0.72
N LEU A 89 -2.93 12.56 -1.03
CA LEU A 89 -3.91 13.49 -1.57
C LEU A 89 -3.81 13.60 -3.10
N ALA A 90 -2.95 12.83 -3.76
CA ALA A 90 -2.91 12.78 -5.22
C ALA A 90 -3.96 11.79 -5.74
N PHE A 91 -4.53 12.10 -6.90
CA PHE A 91 -5.36 11.19 -7.68
C PHE A 91 -5.03 11.35 -9.17
N GLU A 92 -5.36 10.34 -9.95
CA GLU A 92 -5.19 10.34 -11.41
C GLU A 92 -6.52 10.67 -12.10
N GLY A 93 -6.44 11.39 -13.23
CA GLY A 93 -7.59 11.77 -14.04
C GLY A 93 -8.10 13.19 -13.80
N ASP A 94 -8.99 13.64 -14.68
CA ASP A 94 -9.48 15.03 -14.71
C ASP A 94 -10.75 15.24 -13.85
N ASP A 95 -11.37 14.16 -13.36
CA ASP A 95 -12.57 14.24 -12.52
C ASP A 95 -12.20 14.54 -11.06
N VAL A 96 -12.22 15.83 -10.72
CA VAL A 96 -11.97 16.34 -9.38
C VAL A 96 -12.91 15.73 -8.34
N VAL A 97 -14.18 15.52 -8.66
CA VAL A 97 -15.17 15.03 -7.69
C VAL A 97 -14.84 13.59 -7.29
N SER A 98 -14.64 12.70 -8.26
CA SER A 98 -14.22 11.32 -7.99
C SER A 98 -12.87 11.24 -7.29
N GLY A 99 -11.92 12.10 -7.70
CA GLY A 99 -10.62 12.22 -7.04
C GLY A 99 -10.73 12.58 -5.56
N VAL A 100 -11.56 13.57 -5.24
CA VAL A 100 -11.81 13.99 -3.85
C VAL A 100 -12.53 12.91 -3.04
N GLU A 101 -13.54 12.23 -3.59
CA GLU A 101 -14.21 11.14 -2.88
C GLU A 101 -13.25 9.98 -2.56
N ASN A 102 -12.32 9.67 -3.47
CA ASN A 102 -11.28 8.67 -3.22
C ASN A 102 -10.37 9.09 -2.05
N ILE A 103 -9.95 10.37 -2.01
CA ILE A 103 -9.15 10.91 -0.91
C ILE A 103 -9.93 10.86 0.41
N VAL A 104 -11.18 11.32 0.42
CA VAL A 104 -12.02 11.32 1.62
C VAL A 104 -12.25 9.90 2.12
N SER A 105 -12.46 8.94 1.22
CA SER A 105 -12.59 7.52 1.54
C SER A 105 -11.29 6.94 2.13
N LEU A 106 -10.14 7.29 1.54
CA LEU A 106 -8.82 6.90 2.06
C LEU A 106 -8.60 7.43 3.47
N LEU A 107 -8.88 8.71 3.70
CA LEU A 107 -8.74 9.33 5.03
C LEU A 107 -9.72 8.69 6.02
N ASN A 108 -10.97 8.46 5.63
CA ASN A 108 -11.95 7.81 6.50
C ASN A 108 -11.50 6.39 6.92
N ASN A 109 -10.99 5.60 5.97
CA ASN A 109 -10.44 4.28 6.24
C ASN A 109 -9.23 4.37 7.19
N PHE A 110 -8.32 5.33 6.98
CA PHE A 110 -7.21 5.56 7.88
C PHE A 110 -7.67 5.87 9.31
N PHE A 111 -8.66 6.76 9.47
CA PHE A 111 -9.21 7.13 10.77
C PHE A 111 -9.87 5.93 11.46
N TYR A 112 -10.65 5.15 10.71
CA TYR A 112 -11.27 3.94 11.22
C TYR A 112 -10.24 2.90 11.66
N THR A 113 -9.22 2.61 10.85
CA THR A 113 -8.19 1.62 11.18
C THR A 113 -7.26 2.06 12.30
N THR A 114 -6.98 3.36 12.42
CA THR A 114 -6.01 3.89 13.40
C THR A 114 -6.65 4.23 14.74
N TYR A 115 -7.84 4.84 14.71
CA TYR A 115 -8.50 5.40 15.90
C TYR A 115 -9.81 4.70 16.24
N PHE A 116 -10.21 3.68 15.47
CA PHE A 116 -11.51 2.99 15.61
C PHE A 116 -12.71 3.96 15.56
N SER A 117 -12.53 5.10 14.89
CA SER A 117 -13.52 6.15 14.79
C SER A 117 -13.49 6.72 13.37
N PRO A 118 -14.58 6.55 12.58
CA PRO A 118 -14.64 7.15 11.26
C PRO A 118 -14.81 8.67 11.36
N LEU A 119 -14.58 9.36 10.25
CA LEU A 119 -14.88 10.78 10.15
C LEU A 119 -16.40 10.99 10.28
N SER A 120 -16.79 12.00 11.06
CA SER A 120 -18.20 12.39 11.15
C SER A 120 -18.70 12.92 9.81
N PRO A 121 -20.02 12.89 9.53
CA PRO A 121 -20.58 13.44 8.30
C PRO A 121 -20.16 14.90 8.05
N LEU A 122 -20.07 15.69 9.12
CA LEU A 122 -19.61 17.08 9.04
C LEU A 122 -18.11 17.17 8.71
N GLN A 123 -17.26 16.35 9.33
CA GLN A 123 -15.83 16.32 9.02
C GLN A 123 -15.59 15.93 7.55
N SER A 124 -16.28 14.89 7.07
CA SER A 124 -16.19 14.47 5.66
C SER A 124 -16.68 15.57 4.71
N ARG A 125 -17.75 16.29 5.05
CA ARG A 125 -18.22 17.44 4.26
C ARG A 125 -17.18 18.56 4.20
N VAL A 126 -16.62 18.95 5.35
CA VAL A 126 -15.59 20.00 5.40
C VAL A 126 -14.36 19.61 4.58
N LEU A 127 -13.96 18.33 4.62
CA LEU A 127 -12.85 17.84 3.80
C LEU A 127 -13.15 17.93 2.31
N ARG A 128 -14.35 17.54 1.86
CA ARG A 128 -14.77 17.68 0.46
C ARG A 128 -14.69 19.13 -0.01
N ASP A 129 -15.35 20.04 0.71
CA ASP A 129 -15.41 21.45 0.36
C ASP A 129 -14.00 22.07 0.25
N VAL A 130 -13.09 21.71 1.16
CA VAL A 130 -11.70 22.19 1.17
C VAL A 130 -10.88 21.61 0.02
N LEU A 131 -11.01 20.31 -0.26
CA LEU A 131 -10.25 19.63 -1.29
C LEU A 131 -10.74 20.03 -2.69
N GLU A 132 -12.04 19.98 -2.96
CA GLU A 132 -12.63 20.41 -4.23
C GLU A 132 -12.26 21.86 -4.54
N GLY A 133 -12.48 22.77 -3.59
CA GLY A 133 -12.15 24.19 -3.77
C GLY A 133 -10.67 24.44 -4.01
N TYR A 134 -9.78 23.55 -3.57
CA TYR A 134 -8.36 23.61 -3.88
C TYR A 134 -8.04 23.06 -5.27
N TYR A 135 -8.50 21.86 -5.59
CA TYR A 135 -8.19 21.21 -6.87
C TYR A 135 -8.78 21.96 -8.06
N TYR A 136 -9.98 22.52 -7.95
CA TYR A 136 -10.56 23.39 -8.97
C TYR A 136 -9.78 24.70 -9.18
N ARG A 137 -9.03 25.17 -8.16
CA ARG A 137 -8.34 26.46 -8.22
C ARG A 137 -6.88 26.35 -8.63
N PHE A 138 -6.17 25.36 -8.10
CA PHE A 138 -4.71 25.31 -8.18
C PHE A 138 -4.18 24.22 -9.12
N ASN A 139 -5.00 23.23 -9.51
CA ASN A 139 -4.59 22.09 -10.33
C ASN A 139 -3.23 21.47 -9.91
N GLU A 140 -2.97 21.46 -8.60
CA GLU A 140 -1.72 21.00 -7.99
C GLU A 140 -2.04 19.98 -6.91
N VAL A 141 -1.11 19.09 -6.59
CA VAL A 141 -1.28 18.11 -5.51
C VAL A 141 -1.22 18.81 -4.15
N MET A 142 -2.29 18.70 -3.35
CA MET A 142 -2.29 19.24 -1.99
C MET A 142 -1.34 18.46 -1.10
N LYS A 143 -0.53 19.15 -0.29
CA LYS A 143 0.21 18.53 0.82
C LYS A 143 -0.70 18.37 2.05
N VAL A 144 -0.46 17.33 2.85
CA VAL A 144 -1.19 17.11 4.11
C VAL A 144 -1.10 18.33 5.04
N SER A 145 0.06 18.99 5.10
CA SER A 145 0.23 20.24 5.87
C SER A 145 -0.73 21.34 5.38
N GLY A 146 -0.85 21.51 4.06
CA GLY A 146 -1.76 22.48 3.45
C GLY A 146 -3.24 22.16 3.71
N LEU A 147 -3.61 20.87 3.79
CA LEU A 147 -4.96 20.45 4.19
C LEU A 147 -5.24 20.87 5.64
N VAL A 148 -4.32 20.57 6.56
CA VAL A 148 -4.46 20.93 7.99
C VAL A 148 -4.61 22.44 8.16
N ASP A 149 -3.79 23.24 7.47
CA ASP A 149 -3.84 24.70 7.54
C ASP A 149 -5.19 25.24 7.04
N LYS A 150 -5.71 24.70 5.93
CA LYS A 150 -7.01 25.10 5.38
C LYS A 150 -8.17 24.74 6.31
N VAL A 151 -8.17 23.53 6.87
CA VAL A 151 -9.23 23.09 7.80
C VAL A 151 -9.21 23.93 9.08
N ARG A 152 -8.03 24.24 9.62
CA ARG A 152 -7.91 25.17 10.77
C ARG A 152 -8.46 26.56 10.44
N GLY A 153 -8.18 27.07 9.24
CA GLY A 153 -8.74 28.34 8.76
C GLY A 153 -10.27 28.35 8.71
N VAL A 154 -10.90 27.24 8.34
CA VAL A 154 -12.37 27.09 8.36
C VAL A 154 -12.89 27.17 9.80
N GLN A 155 -12.27 26.48 10.75
CA GLN A 155 -12.65 26.50 12.17
C GLN A 155 -12.56 27.92 12.77
N SER A 156 -11.51 28.68 12.42
CA SER A 156 -11.36 30.07 12.86
C SER A 156 -12.44 31.00 12.32
N ARG A 157 -12.99 30.73 11.13
CA ARG A 157 -14.11 31.51 10.57
C ARG A 157 -15.42 31.20 11.28
N TYR A 158 -15.70 29.92 11.54
CA TYR A 158 -16.93 29.53 12.25
C TYR A 158 -16.98 30.03 13.70
N SER A 159 -15.84 30.11 14.39
CA SER A 159 -15.76 30.66 15.75
C SER A 159 -16.05 32.17 15.78
N ARG A 160 -15.69 32.92 14.74
CA ARG A 160 -15.98 34.37 14.63
C ARG A 160 -17.44 34.70 14.32
N VAL A 161 -18.19 33.77 13.72
CA VAL A 161 -19.61 33.97 13.39
C VAL A 161 -20.53 33.68 14.59
N LYS A 162 -20.02 33.03 15.64
CA LYS A 162 -20.76 32.72 16.87
C LYS A 162 -20.47 33.68 18.05
N GLY A 163 -19.65 34.72 17.84
CA GLY A 163 -19.42 35.81 18.78
C GLY A 163 -20.03 37.09 18.26
#